data_AF-A0A5N5G963-F1
#
_entry.id   AF-A0A5N5G963-F1
#
_cell.length_a   1.000
_cell.length_b   1.000
_cell.length_c   1.000
_cell.angle_alpha   90.00
_cell.angle_beta   90.00
_cell.angle_gamma   90.00
#
_symmetry.space_group_name_H-M   'P 1'
#
loop_
_entity.id
_entity.type
_entity.pdbx_description
1 polymer ?
#
loop_
_entity_poly.entity_id
_entity_poly.type
_entity_poly.pdbx_seq_one_letter_code
_entity_poly.pdbx_strand_id
1 'polypeptide(L)'
;MHPPLTLHKHPMCAQIIEEFQKCHVDHPIAKFFGECTDLKIQLDRCFRQEKAVKRKANFEHSKKLQERLQTLRKETTEISTESSVQA
;
A
#
# COMPACT_ATOMS: atom_id res chain seq x y z
N MET A 1 -10.77 14.50 1.25
CA MET A 1 -9.62 14.59 0.32
C MET A 1 -9.28 13.16 -0.08
N HIS A 2 -9.50 12.77 -1.35
CA HIS A 2 -9.11 11.45 -1.85
C HIS A 2 -7.68 11.51 -2.44
N PRO A 3 -6.87 10.44 -2.35
CA PRO A 3 -5.60 10.33 -3.06
C PRO A 3 -5.79 10.46 -4.58
N PRO A 4 -4.73 10.80 -5.35
CA PRO A 4 -4.81 10.83 -6.80
C PRO A 4 -5.25 9.47 -7.38
N LEU A 5 -6.24 9.50 -8.26
CA LEU A 5 -6.92 8.33 -8.87
C LEU A 5 -6.04 7.64 -9.94
N THR A 6 -4.78 7.36 -9.64
CA THR A 6 -3.89 6.67 -10.59
C THR A 6 -4.27 5.19 -10.63
N LEU A 7 -5.00 4.77 -11.67
CA LEU A 7 -5.55 3.42 -11.84
C LEU A 7 -4.50 2.32 -11.63
N HIS A 8 -3.29 2.51 -12.18
CA HIS A 8 -2.18 1.56 -12.06
C HIS A 8 -1.69 1.34 -10.61
N LYS A 9 -1.92 2.29 -9.69
CA LYS A 9 -1.50 2.15 -8.28
C LYS A 9 -2.55 1.45 -7.41
N HIS A 10 -3.77 1.29 -7.91
CA HIS A 10 -4.93 0.87 -7.14
C HIS A 10 -5.71 -0.28 -7.82
N PRO A 11 -5.08 -1.44 -8.06
CA PRO A 11 -5.70 -2.55 -8.79
C PRO A 11 -6.97 -3.08 -8.11
N MET A 12 -7.08 -3.03 -6.78
CA MET A 12 -8.28 -3.49 -6.06
C MET A 12 -9.48 -2.55 -6.18
N CYS A 13 -9.24 -1.28 -6.51
CA CYS A 13 -10.29 -0.26 -6.58
C CYS A 13 -10.57 0.21 -8.01
N ALA A 14 -10.03 -0.50 -9.03
CA ALA A 14 -10.10 -0.08 -10.42
C ALA A 14 -11.53 0.15 -10.91
N GLN A 15 -12.44 -0.77 -10.61
CA GLN A 15 -13.85 -0.68 -11.02
C GLN A 15 -14.54 0.56 -10.42
N ILE A 16 -14.33 0.84 -9.13
CA ILE A 16 -14.93 2.00 -8.45
C ILE A 16 -14.34 3.31 -8.99
N ILE A 17 -13.06 3.32 -9.37
CA ILE A 17 -12.41 4.46 -10.01
C ILE A 17 -13.07 4.74 -11.37
N GLU A 18 -13.32 3.71 -12.18
CA GLU A 18 -13.96 3.84 -13.48
C GLU A 18 -15.39 4.39 -13.35
N GLU A 19 -16.18 3.86 -12.43
CA GLU A 19 -17.54 4.35 -12.15
C GLU A 19 -17.54 5.81 -11.67
N PHE A 20 -16.60 6.16 -10.79
CA PHE A 20 -16.46 7.53 -10.30
C PHE A 20 -16.05 8.50 -11.41
N GLN A 21 -15.11 8.09 -12.28
CA GLN A 21 -14.72 8.89 -13.46
C GLN A 21 -15.88 9.04 -14.44
N LYS A 22 -16.64 7.98 -14.68
CA LYS A 22 -17.83 8.02 -15.53
C LYS A 22 -18.87 9.00 -14.99
N CYS A 23 -19.14 8.97 -13.68
CA CYS A 23 -20.05 9.95 -13.04
C CYS A 23 -19.57 11.40 -13.24
N HIS A 24 -18.27 11.66 -13.14
CA HIS A 24 -17.72 13.00 -13.39
C HIS A 24 -17.78 13.44 -14.86
N VAL A 25 -17.72 12.50 -15.81
CA VAL A 25 -17.85 12.77 -17.25
C VAL A 25 -19.31 13.03 -17.62
N ASP A 26 -20.23 12.22 -17.10
CA ASP A 26 -21.66 12.33 -17.36
C ASP A 26 -22.26 13.58 -16.69
N HIS A 27 -21.72 13.97 -15.52
CA HIS A 27 -22.22 15.09 -14.71
C HIS A 27 -21.16 16.18 -14.46
N PRO A 28 -20.69 16.90 -15.49
CA PRO A 28 -19.60 17.86 -15.36
C PRO A 28 -19.92 19.05 -14.45
N ILE A 29 -21.21 19.42 -14.35
CA ILE A 29 -21.71 20.52 -13.49
C ILE A 29 -22.18 19.96 -12.14
N ALA A 30 -22.89 18.82 -12.16
CA ALA A 30 -23.51 18.27 -10.95
C ALA A 30 -22.52 17.58 -9.99
N LYS A 31 -21.29 17.31 -10.44
CA LYS A 31 -20.17 16.93 -9.55
C LYS A 31 -19.94 17.93 -8.41
N PHE A 32 -20.24 19.22 -8.64
CA PHE A 32 -20.13 20.27 -7.62
C PHE A 32 -21.34 20.31 -6.67
N PHE A 33 -22.46 19.73 -7.07
CA PHE A 33 -23.68 19.61 -6.27
C PHE A 33 -23.74 18.29 -5.47
N GLY A 34 -22.73 17.42 -5.64
CA GLY A 34 -22.58 16.21 -4.83
C GLY A 34 -23.25 14.97 -5.40
N GLU A 35 -23.66 14.96 -6.66
CA GLU A 35 -24.32 13.81 -7.31
C GLU A 35 -23.43 12.54 -7.32
N CYS A 36 -22.10 12.70 -7.34
CA CYS A 36 -21.14 11.60 -7.28
C CYS A 36 -20.59 11.32 -5.86
N THR A 37 -21.23 11.84 -4.80
CA THR A 37 -20.70 11.74 -3.42
C THR A 37 -20.71 10.31 -2.89
N ASP A 38 -21.71 9.50 -3.22
CA ASP A 38 -21.78 8.12 -2.78
C ASP A 38 -20.65 7.27 -3.36
N LEU A 39 -20.37 7.43 -4.67
CA LEU A 39 -19.24 6.78 -5.32
C LEU A 39 -17.90 7.22 -4.72
N LYS A 40 -17.77 8.50 -4.37
CA LYS A 40 -16.59 9.01 -3.65
C LYS A 40 -16.40 8.34 -2.28
N ILE A 41 -17.48 8.15 -1.52
CA ILE A 41 -17.40 7.47 -0.21
C ILE A 41 -16.96 6.02 -0.37
N GLN A 42 -17.51 5.32 -1.37
CA GLN A 42 -17.11 3.94 -1.68
C GLN A 42 -15.65 3.85 -2.09
N LEU A 43 -15.19 4.77 -2.93
CA LEU A 43 -13.81 4.86 -3.36
C LEU A 43 -12.87 5.09 -2.17
N ASP A 44 -13.19 6.04 -1.30
CA ASP A 44 -12.38 6.33 -0.10
C ASP A 44 -12.32 5.12 0.85
N ARG A 45 -13.41 4.34 0.98
CA ARG A 45 -13.41 3.09 1.74
C ARG A 45 -12.49 2.05 1.10
N CYS A 46 -12.56 1.87 -0.21
CA CYS A 46 -11.71 0.94 -0.93
C CYS A 46 -10.22 1.30 -0.76
N PHE A 47 -9.85 2.57 -0.94
CA PHE A 47 -8.47 3.02 -0.74
C PHE A 47 -7.95 2.81 0.68
N ARG A 48 -8.81 2.96 1.69
CA ARG A 48 -8.43 2.67 3.09
C ARG A 48 -8.17 1.18 3.29
N GLN A 49 -9.01 0.32 2.73
CA GLN A 49 -8.83 -1.14 2.79
C GLN A 49 -7.56 -1.57 2.06
N GLU A 50 -7.34 -1.09 0.83
CA GLU A 50 -6.15 -1.41 0.06
C GLU A 50 -4.88 -0.96 0.77
N LYS A 51 -4.89 0.24 1.36
CA LYS A 51 -3.77 0.74 2.17
C LYS A 51 -3.53 -0.14 3.40
N ALA A 52 -4.58 -0.65 4.05
CA ALA A 52 -4.45 -1.55 5.19
C ALA A 52 -3.81 -2.89 4.78
N VAL A 53 -4.26 -3.48 3.66
CA VAL A 53 -3.69 -4.72 3.12
C VAL A 53 -2.21 -4.53 2.77
N LYS A 54 -1.86 -3.48 2.02
CA LYS A 54 -0.48 -3.16 1.66
C LYS A 54 0.40 -2.93 2.90
N ARG A 55 -0.12 -2.25 3.92
CA ARG A 55 0.60 -2.04 5.20
C ARG A 55 0.88 -3.34 5.92
N LYS A 56 -0.10 -4.26 5.98
CA LYS A 56 0.08 -5.58 6.58
C LYS A 56 1.14 -6.40 5.85
N ALA A 57 1.05 -6.47 4.52
CA ALA A 57 2.05 -7.17 3.71
C ALA A 57 3.45 -6.57 3.92
N ASN A 58 3.60 -5.24 3.83
CA ASN A 58 4.89 -4.59 4.04
C ASN A 58 5.44 -4.82 5.45
N PHE A 59 4.58 -4.86 6.48
CA PHE A 59 5.00 -5.18 7.84
C PHE A 59 5.55 -6.60 7.95
N GLU A 60 4.86 -7.58 7.36
CA GLU A 60 5.33 -8.98 7.32
C GLU A 60 6.64 -9.14 6.55
N HIS A 61 6.78 -8.46 5.40
CA HIS A 61 8.02 -8.44 4.63
C HIS A 61 9.17 -7.78 5.40
N SER A 62 8.91 -6.67 6.08
CA SER A 62 9.89 -5.97 6.91
C SER A 62 10.36 -6.85 8.06
N LYS A 63 9.44 -7.54 8.75
CA LYS A 63 9.77 -8.46 9.84
C LYS A 63 10.67 -9.62 9.36
N LYS A 64 10.31 -10.25 8.23
CA LYS A 64 11.13 -11.32 7.63
C LYS A 64 12.52 -10.83 7.23
N LEU A 65 12.61 -9.62 6.66
CA LEU A 65 13.90 -9.02 6.31
C LEU A 65 14.73 -8.72 7.56
N GLN A 66 14.12 -8.15 8.60
CA GLN A 66 14.78 -7.87 9.86
C GLN A 66 15.32 -9.14 10.52
N GLU A 67 14.53 -10.21 10.56
CA GLU A 67 14.97 -11.52 11.08
C GLU A 67 16.17 -12.06 10.29
N ARG A 68 16.13 -12.04 8.96
CA ARG A 68 17.27 -12.46 8.10
C ARG A 68 18.52 -11.62 8.34
N LEU A 69 18.38 -10.30 8.49
CA LEU A 69 19.51 -9.43 8.76
C LEU A 69 20.11 -9.70 10.16
N GLN A 70 19.28 -10.04 11.14
CA GLN A 70 19.75 -10.40 12.47
C GLN A 70 20.50 -11.74 12.48
N THR A 71 20.05 -12.76 11.76
CA THR A 71 20.76 -14.05 11.67
C THR A 71 22.12 -13.88 11.00
N LEU A 72 22.16 -13.20 9.85
CA LEU A 72 23.40 -12.90 9.13
C LEU A 72 24.39 -12.09 9.98
N ARG A 73 23.89 -11.15 10.79
CA ARG A 73 24.72 -10.38 11.71
C ARG A 73 25.32 -11.27 12.81
N LYS A 74 24.57 -12.22 13.35
CA LYS A 74 25.08 -13.16 14.37
C LYS A 74 26.15 -14.09 13.79
N GLU A 75 25.87 -14.69 12.64
CA GLU A 75 26.81 -15.55 11.92
C GLU A 75 28.13 -14.82 11.63
N THR A 76 28.05 -13.58 11.13
CA THR A 76 29.27 -12.78 10.86
C THR A 76 30.02 -12.39 12.14
N THR A 77 29.33 -12.12 13.25
CA THR A 77 30.00 -11.90 14.54
C THR A 77 30.67 -13.17 15.07
N GLU A 78 30.03 -14.33 14.95
CA GLU A 78 30.58 -15.62 15.38
C GLU A 78 31.83 -15.98 14.57
N ILE A 79 31.76 -15.88 13.23
CA ILE A 79 32.91 -16.09 12.33
C ILE A 79 34.06 -15.13 12.67
N SER A 80 33.76 -13.85 12.91
CA SER A 80 34.78 -12.86 13.27
C SER A 80 35.43 -13.17 14.62
N THR A 81 34.67 -13.68 15.60
CA THR A 81 35.24 -14.08 16.89
C THR A 81 36.08 -15.34 16.78
N GLU A 82 35.64 -16.34 16.01
CA GLU A 82 36.39 -17.60 15.81
C GLU A 82 37.72 -17.33 15.09
N SER A 83 37.70 -16.50 14.05
CA SER A 83 38.91 -16.09 13.32
C SER A 83 39.87 -15.25 14.17
N SER A 84 39.39 -14.57 15.22
CA SER A 84 40.24 -13.83 16.15
C SER A 84 40.86 -14.70 17.25
N VAL A 85 40.31 -15.89 17.51
CA VAL A 85 40.82 -16.82 18.54
C VAL A 85 41.85 -17.80 17.95
N GLN A 86 41.84 -17.99 16.62
CA GLN A 86 42.75 -18.89 15.90
C GLN A 86 44.01 -18.21 15.32
N ALA A 87 44.17 -16.89 15.51
CA ALA A 87 45.35 -16.10 15.12
C ALA A 87 46.22 -15.79 16.33
#